data_AF-A0A382J3A3-F1
#
_entry.id   AF-A0A382J3A3-F1
#
_cell.length_a   1.000
_cell.length_b   1.000
_cell.length_c   1.000
_cell.angle_alpha   90.00
_cell.angle_beta   90.00
_cell.angle_gamma   90.00
#
_symmetry.space_group_name_H-M   'P 1'
#
loop_
_entity.id
_entity.type
_entity.pdbx_description
1 polymer ?
#
loop_
_entity_poly.entity_id
_entity_poly.type
_entity_poly.pdbx_seq_one_letter_code
_entity_poly.pdbx_strand_id
1 'polypeptide(L)' 'MTTGTEIRLNRILRKGRMLCIPMDHGISNGPIIGLEKPHSMIYKCESHGISCVIINKGIIKTLPRPPKVG' A
#
# COMPACT_ATOMS: atom_id res chain seq x y z
N MET A 1 -12.24 24.60 7.81
CA MET A 1 -12.83 23.32 8.26
C MET A 1 -12.24 22.24 7.38
N THR A 2 -11.42 21.34 7.93
CA THR A 2 -10.73 20.30 7.14
C THR A 2 -11.69 19.13 6.94
N THR A 3 -11.86 18.67 5.69
CA THR A 3 -12.81 17.57 5.42
C THR A 3 -12.23 16.21 5.82
N GLY A 4 -13.10 15.22 6.06
CA GLY A 4 -12.64 13.84 6.31
C GLY A 4 -11.85 13.24 5.13
N THR A 5 -12.10 13.70 3.91
CA THR A 5 -11.34 13.33 2.71
C THR A 5 -9.94 13.90 2.77
N GLU A 6 -9.81 15.18 3.11
CA GLU A 6 -8.54 15.89 3.22
C GLU A 6 -7.63 15.30 4.31
N ILE A 7 -8.21 14.90 5.45
CA ILE A 7 -7.48 14.19 6.51
C ILE A 7 -6.90 12.86 6.01
N ARG A 8 -7.65 12.08 5.22
CA ARG A 8 -7.19 10.79 4.68
C ARG A 8 -6.14 10.97 3.60
N LEU A 9 -6.32 11.95 2.71
CA LEU A 9 -5.34 12.29 1.68
C LEU A 9 -4.00 12.71 2.32
N ASN A 10 -4.02 13.50 3.39
CA ASN A 10 -2.80 13.92 4.09
C ASN A 10 -2.00 12.77 4.74
N ARG A 11 -2.58 11.58 4.92
CA ARG A 11 -1.85 10.39 5.41
C ARG A 11 -1.02 9.72 4.32
N ILE A 12 -1.50 9.77 3.08
CA ILE A 12 -0.88 9.08 1.93
C ILE A 12 -0.12 10.02 1.00
N LEU A 13 -0.19 11.33 1.22
CA LEU A 13 0.53 12.34 0.46
C LEU A 13 1.73 12.89 1.26
N ARG A 14 2.83 13.15 0.55
CA ARG A 14 4.00 13.87 1.06
C ARG A 14 4.18 15.12 0.23
N LYS A 15 3.99 16.30 0.85
CA LYS A 15 4.04 17.61 0.16
C LYS A 15 3.12 17.66 -1.07
N GLY A 16 1.89 17.16 -0.93
CA GLY A 16 0.89 17.12 -2.00
C GLY A 16 1.15 16.08 -3.10
N ARG A 17 2.18 15.23 -2.98
CA ARG A 17 2.53 14.22 -3.98
C ARG A 17 2.50 12.81 -3.39
N MET A 18 2.29 11.83 -4.26
CA MET A 18 2.23 10.41 -3.90
C MET A 18 3.26 9.64 -4.70
N LEU A 19 4.02 8.78 -4.03
CA LEU A 19 4.72 7.67 -4.66
C LEU A 19 4.03 6.39 -4.20
N CYS A 20 3.22 5.79 -5.07
CA CYS A 20 2.39 4.64 -4.76
C CYS A 20 2.81 3.42 -5.57
N ILE A 21 2.83 2.24 -4.94
CA ILE A 21 3.02 0.97 -5.63
C ILE A 21 1.71 0.18 -5.62
N PRO A 22 1.07 -0.06 -6.79
CA PRO A 22 -0.11 -0.90 -6.90
C PRO A 22 0.26 -2.39 -6.96
N MET A 23 -0.45 -3.22 -6.20
CA MET A 23 -0.23 -4.67 -6.07
C MET A 23 -1.55 -5.46 -6.04
N ASP A 24 -2.65 -4.86 -6.48
CA ASP A 24 -4.03 -5.36 -6.33
C ASP A 24 -4.53 -6.26 -7.48
N HIS A 25 -3.69 -6.47 -8.50
CA HIS A 25 -4.03 -7.29 -9.67
C HIS A 25 -3.61 -8.76 -9.55
N GLY A 26 -2.85 -9.15 -8.52
CA GLY A 26 -2.38 -10.53 -8.34
C GLY A 26 -3.49 -11.55 -8.01
N ILE A 27 -4.67 -11.09 -7.59
CA ILE A 27 -5.82 -11.99 -7.34
C ILE A 27 -6.50 -12.39 -8.65
N SER A 28 -6.63 -11.46 -9.61
CA SER A 28 -7.31 -11.71 -10.88
C SER A 28 -6.43 -12.43 -11.90
N ASN A 29 -5.12 -12.14 -11.89
CA ASN A 29 -4.18 -12.67 -12.88
C ASN A 29 -3.46 -13.96 -12.41
N GLY A 30 -3.78 -14.46 -11.21
CA GLY A 30 -2.98 -15.48 -10.54
C GLY A 30 -1.64 -14.93 -10.05
N PRO A 31 -0.74 -15.80 -9.54
CA PRO A 31 0.55 -15.38 -9.00
C PRO A 31 1.39 -14.63 -10.05
N ILE A 32 1.51 -13.31 -9.88
CA ILE A 32 2.40 -12.47 -10.69
C ILE A 32 3.83 -12.64 -10.16
N ILE A 33 4.80 -12.79 -11.07
CA ILE A 33 6.22 -12.91 -10.71
C ILE A 33 6.64 -11.73 -9.83
N GLY A 34 7.18 -12.02 -8.65
CA GLY A 34 7.58 -11.03 -7.65
C GLY A 34 6.49 -10.59 -6.66
N LEU A 35 5.23 -11.00 -6.86
CA LEU A 35 4.09 -10.75 -5.97
C LEU A 35 3.53 -12.02 -5.32
N GLU A 36 4.23 -13.14 -5.42
CA GLU A 36 3.85 -14.42 -4.81
C GLU A 36 3.80 -14.33 -3.28
N LYS A 37 4.58 -13.40 -2.71
CA LYS A 37 4.63 -13.10 -1.27
C LYS A 37 4.31 -11.61 -1.00
N PRO A 38 3.04 -11.19 -1.06
CA PRO A 38 2.64 -9.78 -0.96
C PRO A 38 3.13 -9.11 0.31
N HIS A 39 3.09 -9.81 1.46
CA HIS A 39 3.55 -9.26 2.75
C HIS A 39 5.02 -8.85 2.71
N SER A 40 5.88 -9.73 2.16
CA SER A 40 7.32 -9.46 2.05
C SER A 40 7.58 -8.28 1.13
N MET A 41 6.84 -8.17 0.03
CA MET A 41 6.99 -7.06 -0.90
C MET A 41 6.52 -5.73 -0.29
N ILE A 42 5.38 -5.71 0.42
CA ILE A 42 4.91 -4.51 1.16
C ILE A 42 5.97 -4.02 2.15
N TYR A 43 6.56 -4.93 2.94
CA TYR A 43 7.60 -4.57 3.92
C TYR A 43 8.92 -4.14 3.29
N LYS A 44 9.24 -4.61 2.07
CA LYS A 44 10.34 -4.04 1.30
C LYS A 44 9.99 -2.64 0.84
N CYS A 45 8.80 -2.42 0.27
CA CYS A 45 8.42 -1.11 -0.24
C CYS A 45 8.43 -0.03 0.86
N GLU A 46 7.92 -0.32 2.06
CA GLU A 46 7.84 0.68 3.14
C GLU A 46 9.19 1.22 3.60
N SER A 47 10.30 0.50 3.36
CA SER A 47 11.66 0.97 3.69
C SER A 47 12.33 1.82 2.60
N HIS A 48 11.68 2.00 1.45
CA HIS A 48 12.26 2.64 0.26
C HIS A 48 11.59 3.98 -0.11
N GLY A 49 10.97 4.67 0.86
CA GLY A 49 10.52 6.05 0.68
C GLY A 49 9.19 6.25 -0.06
N ILE A 50 8.44 5.18 -0.31
CA ILE A 50 7.07 5.28 -0.85
C ILE A 50 6.13 5.96 0.14
N SER A 51 5.03 6.52 -0.36
CA SER A 51 3.99 7.12 0.48
C SER A 51 2.90 6.12 0.86
N CYS A 52 2.54 5.19 -0.03
CA CYS A 52 1.49 4.19 0.20
C CYS A 52 1.60 3.00 -0.77
N VAL A 53 0.83 1.93 -0.50
CA VAL A 53 0.63 0.78 -1.38
C VAL A 53 -0.87 0.58 -1.65
N ILE A 54 -1.23 0.04 -2.81
CA ILE A 54 -2.60 -0.39 -3.11
C ILE A 54 -2.64 -1.93 -3.14
N ILE A 55 -3.51 -2.51 -2.31
CA ILE A 55 -3.64 -3.96 -2.12
C ILE A 55 -5.11 -4.34 -1.97
N ASN A 56 -5.46 -5.60 -2.25
CA ASN A 56 -6.81 -6.08 -2.00
C ASN A 56 -7.08 -6.30 -0.51
N LYS A 57 -8.36 -6.21 -0.12
CA LYS A 57 -8.85 -6.42 1.25
C LYS A 57 -8.47 -7.76 1.90
N GLY A 58 -8.14 -8.79 1.12
CA GLY A 58 -7.68 -10.08 1.65
C GLY A 58 -6.25 -9.99 2.21
N ILE A 59 -5.39 -9.24 1.53
CA ILE A 59 -4.00 -9.06 1.94
C ILE A 59 -3.92 -8.24 3.23
N ILE A 60 -4.68 -7.14 3.33
CA ILE A 60 -4.65 -6.30 4.54
C ILE A 60 -5.08 -7.04 5.80
N LYS A 61 -6.07 -7.95 5.69
CA LYS A 61 -6.57 -8.76 6.81
C LYS A 61 -5.58 -9.83 7.29
N THR A 62 -4.58 -10.15 6.48
CA THR A 62 -3.61 -11.22 6.77
C THR A 62 -2.22 -10.69 7.10
N LEU A 63 -2.04 -9.36 7.13
CA LEU A 63 -0.77 -8.77 7.47
C LEU A 63 -0.36 -9.11 8.92
N PRO A 64 0.84 -9.65 9.13
CA PRO A 64 1.36 -9.92 10.48
C PRO A 64 1.46 -8.67 11.36
N ARG A 65 1.63 -7.49 10.74
CA ARG A 65 1.67 -6.19 11.41
C ARG A 65 1.23 -5.07 10.47
N PRO A 66 0.82 -3.91 11.02
CA PRO A 66 0.60 -2.72 10.20
C PRO A 66 1.87 -2.30 9.43
N PRO A 67 1.74 -1.83 8.18
CA PRO A 67 2.85 -1.22 7.45
C PRO A 67 3.13 0.20 7.97
N LYS A 68 4.31 0.73 7.66
CA LYS A 68 4.74 2.10 8.02
C LYS A 68 4.26 3.18 7.06
N VAL A 69 3.58 2.79 5.98
CA VAL A 69 3.13 3.63 4.88
C VAL A 69 1.64 3.37 4.63
N GLY A 70 0.92 4.38 4.15
CA GLY A 70 -0.55 4.31 3.98
C GLY A 70 -1.31 4.79 5.20
#